data_AF-A0A9E4R9F1-F1
#
_entry.id   AF-A0A9E4R9F1-F1
#
_cell.length_a   1.000
_cell.length_b   1.000
_cell.length_c   1.000
_cell.angle_alpha   90.00
_cell.angle_beta   90.00
_cell.angle_gamma   90.00
#
_symmetry.space_group_name_H-M   'P 1'
#
loop_
_entity.id
_entity.type
_entity.pdbx_description
1 polymer ?
#
loop_
_entity_poly.entity_id
_entity_poly.type
_entity_poly.pdbx_seq_one_letter_code
_entity_poly.pdbx_strand_id
1 'polypeptide(L)'
;MRDRTSAVTQGIAFAALAAASLSTAGFIAKQLVDDGTPGVVVAFYEVTFGLLFLTAARARSLRSGLRLERGVLRWIVIAGICFALAAASFYTALASIDFSVGAPIVGVVPLVSYAFVLIVLRGHERLTVRSVLGATLVVGGVALIGAAN
;
A
#
# COMPACT_ATOMS: atom_id res chain seq x y z
N MET A 1 -24.77 -18.47 5.58
CA MET A 1 -23.50 -18.45 6.35
C MET A 1 -22.37 -18.60 5.34
N ARG A 2 -21.63 -17.53 5.03
CA ARG A 2 -20.49 -17.60 4.11
C ARG A 2 -19.38 -18.35 4.84
N ASP A 3 -18.90 -19.45 4.27
CA ASP A 3 -17.92 -20.33 4.92
C ASP A 3 -16.65 -19.52 5.26
N ARG A 4 -16.21 -19.59 6.52
CA ARG A 4 -15.15 -18.73 7.08
C ARG A 4 -13.80 -19.00 6.39
N THR A 5 -13.61 -20.22 5.90
CA THR A 5 -12.47 -20.64 5.09
C THR A 5 -12.45 -19.95 3.72
N SER A 6 -13.60 -19.86 3.04
CA SER A 6 -13.74 -19.18 1.74
C SER A 6 -13.41 -17.68 1.83
N ALA A 7 -13.82 -17.02 2.92
CA ALA A 7 -13.52 -15.60 3.14
C ALA A 7 -12.01 -15.34 3.35
N VAL A 8 -11.32 -16.22 4.09
CA VAL A 8 -9.87 -16.12 4.32
C VAL A 8 -9.11 -16.33 3.01
N THR A 9 -9.46 -17.36 2.24
CA THR A 9 -8.83 -17.62 0.94
C THR A 9 -9.01 -16.45 -0.03
N GLN A 10 -10.19 -15.84 -0.07
CA GLN A 10 -10.43 -14.64 -0.88
C GLN A 10 -9.56 -13.46 -0.43
N GLY A 11 -9.44 -13.24 0.89
CA GLY A 11 -8.58 -12.18 1.43
C GLY A 11 -7.11 -12.36 1.04
N ILE A 12 -6.60 -13.58 1.14
CA ILE A 12 -5.22 -13.91 0.71
C ILE A 12 -5.04 -13.65 -0.78
N ALA A 13 -6.00 -14.09 -1.61
CA ALA A 13 -5.92 -13.89 -3.06
C ALA A 13 -5.89 -12.39 -3.43
N PHE A 14 -6.75 -11.57 -2.83
CA PHE A 14 -6.75 -10.13 -3.09
C PHE A 14 -5.47 -9.45 -2.59
N ALA A 15 -4.94 -9.86 -1.44
CA ALA A 15 -3.67 -9.33 -0.93
C ALA A 15 -2.49 -9.68 -1.86
N ALA A 16 -2.44 -10.91 -2.38
CA ALA A 16 -1.43 -11.33 -3.33
C ALA A 16 -1.53 -10.56 -4.66
N LEU A 17 -2.75 -10.36 -5.18
CA LEU A 17 -2.99 -9.56 -6.38
C LEU A 17 -2.58 -8.10 -6.18
N ALA A 18 -2.87 -7.52 -5.02
CA ALA A 18 -2.45 -6.17 -4.68
C ALA A 18 -0.92 -6.06 -4.64
N ALA A 19 -0.24 -7.01 -3.99
CA ALA A 19 1.22 -7.04 -3.92
C ALA A 19 1.85 -7.16 -5.31
N ALA A 20 1.33 -8.04 -6.17
CA ALA A 20 1.78 -8.16 -7.56
C ALA A 20 1.60 -6.85 -8.33
N SER A 21 0.42 -6.23 -8.21
CA SER A 21 0.10 -4.97 -8.90
C SER A 21 1.02 -3.83 -8.46
N LEU A 22 1.24 -3.67 -7.15
CA LEU A 22 2.14 -2.65 -6.60
C LEU A 22 3.59 -2.89 -7.02
N SER A 23 4.02 -4.15 -7.08
CA SER A 23 5.38 -4.49 -7.50
C SER A 23 5.62 -4.18 -8.98
N THR A 24 4.65 -4.50 -9.84
CA THR A 24 4.71 -4.16 -11.27
C THR A 24 4.69 -2.65 -11.48
N ALA A 25 3.82 -1.93 -10.78
CA ALA A 25 3.76 -0.46 -10.84
C ALA A 25 5.11 0.16 -10.43
N GLY A 26 5.69 -0.29 -9.32
CA GLY A 26 6.99 0.20 -8.86
C GLY A 26 8.16 -0.11 -9.80
N PHE A 27 8.16 -1.28 -10.45
CA PHE A 27 9.15 -1.62 -11.48
C PHE A 27 9.06 -0.69 -12.69
N ILE A 28 7.85 -0.47 -13.22
CA ILE A 28 7.62 0.48 -14.33
C ILE A 28 8.00 1.90 -13.90
N ALA A 29 7.66 2.30 -12.68
CA ALA A 29 8.01 3.61 -12.14
C ALA A 29 9.53 3.81 -12.08
N LYS A 30 10.30 2.79 -11.65
CA LYS A 30 11.77 2.85 -11.66
C LYS A 30 12.30 3.10 -13.07
N GLN A 31 11.80 2.38 -14.07
CA GLN A 31 12.23 2.54 -15.46
C GLN A 31 11.99 3.98 -15.96
N LEU A 32 10.80 4.54 -15.68
CA LEU A 32 10.49 5.92 -16.05
C LEU A 32 11.39 6.94 -15.36
N VAL A 33 11.73 6.68 -14.09
CA VAL A 33 12.64 7.54 -13.31
C VAL A 33 14.07 7.47 -13.86
N ASP A 34 14.54 6.29 -14.24
CA ASP A 34 15.85 6.09 -14.88
C ASP A 34 15.95 6.76 -16.25
N ASP A 35 14.84 6.81 -16.99
CA ASP A 35 14.73 7.55 -18.25
C ASP A 35 14.69 9.08 -18.05
N GLY A 36 14.83 9.56 -16.81
CA GLY A 36 14.95 10.98 -16.46
C GLY A 36 13.64 11.63 -16.02
N THR A 37 12.55 10.87 -15.87
CA THR A 37 11.27 11.42 -15.38
C THR A 37 11.34 11.64 -13.87
N PRO A 38 11.01 12.83 -13.34
CA PRO A 38 10.99 13.03 -11.89
C PRO A 38 9.97 12.09 -11.19
N GLY A 39 10.37 11.41 -10.12
CA GLY A 39 9.52 10.42 -9.42
C GLY A 39 8.18 10.97 -8.92
N VAL A 40 8.15 12.24 -8.49
CA VAL A 40 6.89 12.92 -8.12
C VAL A 40 5.91 13.05 -9.29
N VAL A 41 6.41 13.21 -10.51
CA VAL A 41 5.59 13.29 -11.73
C VAL A 41 5.00 11.92 -12.05
N VAL A 42 5.79 10.86 -11.91
CA VAL A 42 5.31 9.46 -12.03
C VAL A 42 4.18 9.20 -11.02
N ALA A 43 4.39 9.55 -9.75
CA ALA A 43 3.38 9.39 -8.70
C ALA A 43 2.09 10.15 -9.00
N PHE A 44 2.20 11.40 -9.47
CA PHE A 44 1.04 12.22 -9.82
C PHE A 44 0.18 11.56 -10.90
N TYR A 45 0.80 11.11 -12.00
CA TYR A 45 0.06 10.47 -13.09
C TYR A 45 -0.48 9.10 -12.69
N GLU A 46 0.28 8.30 -11.95
CA GLU A 46 -0.19 7.00 -11.46
C GLU A 46 -1.46 7.14 -10.60
N VAL A 47 -1.43 8.03 -9.60
CA VAL A 47 -2.58 8.25 -8.72
C VAL A 47 -3.76 8.81 -9.51
N THR A 48 -3.51 9.71 -10.46
CA THR A 48 -4.55 10.31 -11.30
C THR A 48 -5.23 9.26 -12.18
N PHE A 49 -4.46 8.46 -12.92
CA PHE A 49 -5.03 7.42 -13.78
C PHE A 49 -5.67 6.28 -12.98
N GLY A 50 -5.12 5.93 -11.82
CA GLY A 50 -5.74 4.98 -10.88
C GLY A 50 -7.11 5.47 -10.40
N LEU A 51 -7.23 6.75 -10.05
CA LEU A 51 -8.50 7.37 -9.66
C LEU A 51 -9.51 7.37 -10.84
N LEU A 52 -9.06 7.74 -12.04
CA LEU A 52 -9.92 7.71 -13.24
C LEU A 52 -10.42 6.29 -13.53
N PHE A 53 -9.55 5.28 -13.43
CA PHE A 53 -9.94 3.89 -13.60
C PHE A 53 -10.97 3.46 -12.54
N LEU A 54 -10.74 3.76 -11.26
CA LEU A 54 -11.65 3.40 -10.17
C LEU A 54 -13.01 4.08 -10.30
N THR A 55 -13.02 5.37 -10.65
CA THR A 55 -14.27 6.11 -10.85
C THR A 55 -15.06 5.57 -12.04
N ALA A 56 -14.39 5.24 -13.14
CA ALA A 56 -15.02 4.58 -14.29
C ALA A 56 -15.58 3.19 -13.92
N ALA A 57 -14.78 2.35 -13.27
CA ALA A 57 -15.17 1.00 -12.85
C ALA A 57 -16.34 0.99 -11.85
N ARG A 58 -16.48 2.05 -11.05
CA ARG A 58 -17.55 2.19 -10.03
C ARG A 58 -18.62 3.23 -10.39
N ALA A 59 -18.63 3.75 -11.62
CA ALA A 59 -19.52 4.82 -12.04
C ALA A 59 -21.00 4.51 -11.78
N ARG A 60 -21.45 3.28 -12.04
CA ARG A 60 -22.84 2.86 -11.79
C ARG A 60 -23.20 2.88 -10.30
N SER A 61 -22.29 2.43 -9.44
CA SER A 61 -22.48 2.41 -7.99
C SER A 61 -22.44 3.81 -7.39
N LEU A 62 -21.62 4.70 -7.94
CA LEU A 62 -21.57 6.12 -7.55
C LEU A 62 -22.86 6.83 -7.93
N ARG A 63 -23.40 6.54 -9.13
CA ARG A 63 -24.68 7.11 -9.61
C ARG A 63 -25.89 6.60 -8.84
N SER A 64 -25.88 5.39 -8.31
CA SER A 64 -26.99 4.84 -7.51
C SER A 64 -27.10 5.43 -6.09
N GLY A 65 -26.33 6.47 -5.77
CA GLY A 65 -26.45 7.21 -4.51
C GLY A 65 -25.70 6.56 -3.35
N LEU A 66 -24.37 6.45 -3.47
CA LEU A 66 -23.52 6.10 -2.34
C LEU A 66 -23.72 7.14 -1.22
N ARG A 67 -24.35 6.72 -0.12
CA ARG A 67 -24.48 7.55 1.08
C ARG A 67 -23.15 7.56 1.82
N LEU A 68 -22.38 8.64 1.67
CA LEU A 68 -21.20 8.88 2.51
C LEU A 68 -21.59 9.65 3.77
N GLU A 69 -21.27 9.08 4.92
CA GLU A 69 -21.32 9.81 6.16
C GLU A 69 -20.20 10.86 6.20
N ARG A 70 -20.53 12.12 6.55
CA ARG A 70 -19.57 13.22 6.55
C ARG A 70 -18.38 12.99 7.49
N GLY A 71 -18.57 12.22 8.57
CA GLY A 71 -17.51 11.83 9.49
C GLY A 71 -16.47 10.89 8.86
N VAL A 72 -16.94 9.93 8.05
CA VAL A 72 -16.09 8.97 7.34
C VAL A 72 -15.29 9.64 6.22
N LEU A 73 -15.87 10.64 5.54
CA LEU A 73 -15.21 11.36 4.46
C LEU A 73 -13.88 11.98 4.90
N ARG A 74 -13.80 12.54 6.11
CA ARG A 74 -12.55 13.15 6.63
C ARG A 74 -11.42 12.12 6.71
N TRP A 75 -11.70 10.92 7.20
CA TRP A 75 -10.70 9.85 7.30
C TRP A 75 -10.29 9.31 5.93
N ILE A 76 -11.23 9.23 4.98
CA ILE A 76 -10.93 8.86 3.59
C ILE A 76 -9.98 9.88 2.95
N VAL A 77 -10.22 11.19 3.16
CA VAL A 77 -9.34 12.25 2.64
C VAL A 77 -7.95 12.15 3.25
N ILE A 78 -7.84 11.98 4.57
CA ILE A 78 -6.54 11.81 5.25
C ILE A 78 -5.80 10.59 4.70
N ALA A 79 -6.47 9.44 4.56
CA ALA A 79 -5.88 8.24 3.99
C ALA A 79 -5.39 8.46 2.55
N GLY A 80 -6.16 9.18 1.73
CA GLY A 80 -5.77 9.54 0.36
C GLY A 80 -4.53 10.44 0.30
N ILE A 81 -4.44 11.43 1.20
CA ILE A 81 -3.25 12.31 1.31
C ILE A 81 -2.03 11.48 1.73
N CYS A 82 -2.16 10.63 2.74
CA CYS A 82 -1.07 9.75 3.18
C CYS A 82 -0.61 8.82 2.05
N PHE A 83 -1.54 8.26 1.27
CA PHE A 83 -1.22 7.41 0.13
C PHE A 83 -0.46 8.18 -0.97
N ALA A 84 -0.94 9.38 -1.34
CA ALA A 84 -0.27 10.22 -2.32
C ALA A 84 1.15 10.63 -1.87
N LEU A 85 1.31 10.97 -0.59
CA LEU A 85 2.62 11.27 -0.01
C LEU A 85 3.56 10.06 0.00
N ALA A 86 3.03 8.87 0.30
CA ALA A 86 3.81 7.63 0.24
C ALA A 86 4.29 7.35 -1.20
N ALA A 87 3.40 7.44 -2.20
CA ALA A 87 3.76 7.24 -3.60
C ALA A 87 4.80 8.26 -4.09
N ALA A 88 4.58 9.56 -3.81
CA ALA A 88 5.51 10.62 -4.17
C ALA A 88 6.88 10.42 -3.54
N SER A 89 6.94 10.08 -2.25
CA SER A 89 8.19 9.86 -1.53
C SER A 89 8.93 8.64 -2.06
N PHE A 90 8.21 7.53 -2.27
CA PHE A 90 8.80 6.28 -2.74
C PHE A 90 9.39 6.41 -4.15
N TYR A 91 8.62 6.93 -5.11
CA TYR A 91 9.13 7.07 -6.48
C TYR A 91 10.18 8.15 -6.62
N THR A 92 10.16 9.19 -5.79
CA THR A 92 11.28 10.15 -5.74
C THR A 92 12.54 9.48 -5.22
N ALA A 93 12.44 8.61 -4.21
CA ALA A 93 13.60 7.87 -3.69
C ALA A 93 14.22 6.93 -4.75
N LEU A 94 13.42 6.38 -5.66
CA LEU A 94 13.90 5.54 -6.76
C LEU A 94 14.87 6.26 -7.72
N ALA A 95 14.97 7.59 -7.67
CA ALA A 95 16.00 8.34 -8.38
C ALA A 95 17.41 8.18 -7.76
N SER A 96 17.48 7.69 -6.52
CA SER A 96 18.73 7.54 -5.76
C SER A 96 19.03 6.09 -5.37
N ILE A 97 18.04 5.20 -5.42
CA ILE A 97 18.20 3.79 -5.06
C ILE A 97 17.54 2.88 -6.09
N ASP A 98 18.04 1.65 -6.19
CA ASP A 98 17.42 0.64 -7.03
C ASP A 98 16.09 0.15 -6.45
N PHE A 99 15.18 -0.23 -7.34
CA PHE A 99 13.89 -0.80 -6.93
C PHE A 99 14.05 -2.08 -6.10
N SER A 100 15.07 -2.90 -6.41
CA SER A 100 15.42 -4.10 -5.65
C SER A 100 15.82 -3.81 -4.20
N VAL A 101 16.25 -2.59 -3.89
CA VAL A 101 16.55 -2.13 -2.52
C VAL A 101 15.35 -1.42 -1.91
N GLY A 102 14.74 -0.50 -2.66
CA GLY A 102 13.62 0.32 -2.18
C GLY A 102 12.36 -0.50 -1.85
N ALA A 103 11.99 -1.46 -2.70
CA ALA A 103 10.77 -2.25 -2.51
C ALA A 103 10.80 -3.09 -1.22
N PRO A 104 11.89 -3.81 -0.89
CA PRO A 104 12.04 -4.43 0.43
C PRO A 104 11.91 -3.43 1.57
N ILE A 105 12.57 -2.26 1.52
CA ILE A 105 12.51 -1.26 2.60
C ILE A 105 11.05 -0.82 2.87
N VAL A 106 10.24 -0.63 1.83
CA VAL A 106 8.79 -0.38 1.99
C VAL A 106 8.07 -1.58 2.63
N GLY A 107 8.58 -2.80 2.45
CA GLY A 107 8.13 -4.01 3.14
C GLY A 107 8.20 -3.96 4.67
N VAL A 108 8.75 -2.91 5.29
CA VAL A 108 8.67 -2.65 6.74
C VAL A 108 7.28 -2.19 7.19
N VAL A 109 6.38 -1.86 6.26
CA VAL A 109 4.97 -1.45 6.50
C VAL A 109 4.22 -2.30 7.55
N PRO A 110 4.35 -3.64 7.64
CA PRO A 110 3.67 -4.44 8.66
C PRO A 110 4.03 -4.04 10.10
N LEU A 111 5.31 -3.76 10.39
CA LEU A 111 5.73 -3.32 11.73
C LEU A 111 5.18 -1.94 12.07
N VAL A 112 5.25 -1.01 11.11
CA VAL A 112 4.67 0.33 11.26
C VAL A 112 3.16 0.24 11.50
N SER A 113 2.49 -0.62 10.73
CA SER A 113 1.06 -0.88 10.87
C SER A 113 0.72 -1.42 12.26
N TYR A 114 1.51 -2.36 12.79
CA TYR A 114 1.32 -2.87 14.16
C TYR A 114 1.57 -1.80 15.22
N ALA A 115 2.53 -0.91 15.04
CA ALA A 115 2.71 0.23 15.92
C ALA A 115 1.45 1.12 15.94
N PHE A 116 0.85 1.39 14.78
CA PHE A 116 -0.42 2.12 14.69
C PHE A 116 -1.59 1.35 15.29
N VAL A 117 -1.70 0.04 15.07
CA VAL A 117 -2.72 -0.82 15.72
C VAL A 117 -2.57 -0.73 17.25
N LEU A 118 -1.34 -0.79 17.73
CA LEU A 118 -1.00 -0.67 19.15
C LEU A 118 -1.13 0.74 19.69
N ILE A 119 -1.40 1.79 18.92
CA ILE A 119 -1.58 3.16 19.46
C ILE A 119 -3.03 3.60 19.26
N VAL A 120 -3.55 3.43 18.05
CA VAL A 120 -4.84 3.96 17.59
C VAL A 120 -5.96 2.94 17.76
N LEU A 121 -5.70 1.65 17.52
CA LEU A 121 -6.71 0.58 17.56
C LEU A 121 -6.60 -0.29 18.82
N ARG A 122 -5.96 0.23 19.88
CA ARG A 122 -5.82 -0.48 21.16
C ARG A 122 -7.19 -0.96 21.65
N GLY A 123 -7.33 -2.28 21.79
CA GLY A 123 -8.55 -2.92 22.28
C GLY A 123 -9.56 -3.33 21.21
N HIS A 124 -9.46 -2.83 19.97
CA HIS A 124 -10.30 -3.24 18.85
C HIS A 124 -9.70 -4.40 18.05
N GLU A 125 -8.37 -4.47 17.98
CA GLU A 125 -7.64 -5.53 17.28
C GLU A 125 -6.60 -6.17 18.20
N ARG A 126 -6.60 -7.51 18.27
CA ARG A 126 -5.68 -8.27 19.13
C ARG A 126 -4.51 -8.78 18.32
N LEU A 127 -3.33 -8.16 18.50
CA LEU A 127 -2.10 -8.69 17.95
C LEU A 127 -1.69 -9.96 18.71
N THR A 128 -1.51 -11.05 17.99
CA THR A 128 -0.99 -12.29 18.59
C THR A 128 0.53 -12.28 18.60
N VAL A 129 1.16 -12.99 19.54
CA VAL A 129 2.63 -13.15 19.58
C VAL A 129 3.16 -13.71 18.26
N ARG A 130 2.41 -14.64 17.64
CA ARG A 130 2.75 -15.22 16.32
C ARG A 130 2.74 -14.17 15.21
N SER A 131 1.76 -13.26 15.23
CA SER A 131 1.66 -12.15 14.27
C SER A 131 2.86 -11.21 14.39
N VAL A 132 3.25 -10.85 15.62
CA VAL A 132 4.41 -10.00 15.89
C VAL A 132 5.70 -10.66 15.43
N LEU A 133 5.92 -11.94 15.77
CA LEU A 133 7.08 -12.69 15.32
C LEU A 133 7.18 -12.76 13.78
N GLY A 134 6.05 -12.99 13.11
CA GLY A 134 5.99 -12.96 11.65
C GLY A 134 6.39 -11.61 11.06
N ALA A 135 5.85 -10.51 11.60
CA ALA A 135 6.20 -9.16 11.17
C ALA A 135 7.68 -8.83 11.41
N THR A 136 8.24 -9.21 12.57
CA THR A 136 9.68 -9.03 12.83
C THR A 136 10.56 -9.84 11.89
N LEU A 137 10.13 -11.05 11.51
CA LEU A 137 10.86 -11.88 10.56
C LEU A 137 10.87 -11.27 9.15
N VAL A 138 9.73 -10.73 8.71
CA VAL A 138 9.63 -9.99 7.44
C VAL A 138 10.60 -8.81 7.43
N VAL A 139 10.59 -8.00 8.50
CA VAL A 139 11.48 -6.83 8.58
C VAL A 139 12.94 -7.21 8.73
N GLY A 140 13.26 -8.28 9.45
CA GLY A 140 14.62 -8.84 9.49
C GLY A 140 15.11 -9.25 8.10
N GLY A 141 14.25 -9.90 7.30
CA GLY A 141 14.57 -10.25 5.92
C GLY A 141 14.79 -9.02 5.03
N VAL A 142 13.96 -8.00 5.18
CA VAL A 142 14.13 -6.71 4.49
C VAL A 142 15.46 -6.05 4.86
N ALA A 143 15.80 -6.01 6.15
CA ALA A 143 17.05 -5.42 6.63
C ALA A 143 18.26 -6.17 6.08
N LEU A 144 18.18 -7.50 5.97
CA LEU A 144 19.24 -8.31 5.37
C LEU A 144 19.45 -7.98 3.88
N ILE A 145 18.38 -7.83 3.11
CA ILE A 145 18.45 -7.44 1.69
C ILE A 145 19.05 -6.04 1.57
N GLY A 146 18.59 -5.10 2.39
CA GLY A 146 19.08 -3.72 2.39
C GLY A 146 20.54 -3.59 2.83
N ALA A 147 21.05 -4.45 3.71
CA ALA A 147 22.44 -4.43 4.17
C ALA A 147 23.42 -5.14 3.22
N ALA A 148 22.91 -5.94 2.28
CA ALA A 148 23.72 -6.71 1.33
C ALA A 148 24.01 -5.97 0.01
N ASN A 149 23.39 -4.80 -0.21
CA ASN A 149 23.61 -3.89 -1.34
C ASN A 149 24.28 -2.59 -0.88
#